data_AF-X5VME4-F1
#
_entry.id   AF-X5VME4-F1
#
_cell.length_a   1.000
_cell.length_b   1.000
_cell.length_c   1.000
_cell.angle_alpha   90.00
_cell.angle_beta   90.00
_cell.angle_gamma   90.00
#
_symmetry.space_group_name_H-M   'P 1'
#
loop_
_entity.id
_entity.type
_entity.pdbx_description
1 polymer ?
#
loop_
_entity_poly.entity_id
_entity_poly.type
_entity_poly.pdbx_seq_one_letter_code
_entity_poly.pdbx_strand_id
1 'polypeptide(L)'
;MADTPTPDASFLAALTTEHFVQQTAISTSISEMASRTTIYIMALSSALVATGFVTQSSEFFLPFVAVVLPSVFLLGAFTVLRLVDIAAENMQAHIGIARIRAYYRTLGDEAAFQFSKEFGRWPENDAEPSLRTGPLLAYLTTAATMIAFINAIVAAAGVTLLAFRVGAELLLALCLGAGTAIGLMTIFYLYQRLRTKGMVRIAKPYGSEKSVL
;
A
#
# COMPACT_ATOMS: atom_id res chain seq x y z
N MET A 1 14.53 22.69 45.26
CA MET A 1 14.43 21.41 44.53
C MET A 1 12.95 21.28 44.20
N ALA A 2 12.54 21.69 42.99
CA ALA A 2 11.13 21.71 42.62
C ALA A 2 10.67 20.27 42.40
N ASP A 3 9.61 19.88 43.08
CA ASP A 3 8.99 18.57 43.02
C ASP A 3 8.39 18.39 41.61
N THR A 4 9.13 17.74 40.72
CA THR A 4 8.62 17.40 39.39
C THR A 4 7.47 16.41 39.61
N PRO A 5 6.22 16.72 39.21
CA PRO A 5 5.11 15.83 39.52
C PRO A 5 5.40 14.47 38.92
N THR A 6 5.42 13.44 39.78
CA THR A 6 5.55 12.05 39.34
C THR A 6 4.45 11.78 38.32
N PRO A 7 4.79 11.24 37.13
CA PRO A 7 3.78 10.93 36.13
C PRO A 7 2.74 9.98 36.73
N ASP A 8 1.46 10.30 36.56
CA ASP A 8 0.37 9.47 37.05
C ASP A 8 0.53 8.03 36.52
N ALA A 9 0.72 7.08 37.43
CA ALA A 9 0.96 5.67 37.10
C ALA A 9 -0.19 5.07 36.28
N SER A 10 -1.42 5.54 36.50
CA SER A 10 -2.59 5.10 35.73
C SER A 10 -2.53 5.59 34.28
N PHE A 11 -2.03 6.80 34.06
CA PHE A 11 -1.83 7.37 32.73
C PHE A 11 -0.71 6.66 31.98
N LEU A 12 0.43 6.37 32.62
CA LEU A 12 1.51 5.58 32.01
C LEU A 12 1.06 4.16 31.63
N ALA A 13 0.24 3.53 32.46
CA ALA A 13 -0.37 2.25 32.14
C ALA A 13 -1.27 2.34 30.90
N ALA A 14 -2.14 3.35 30.84
CA ALA A 14 -3.02 3.58 29.68
C ALA A 14 -2.23 3.82 28.38
N LEU A 15 -1.16 4.63 28.42
CA LEU A 15 -0.28 4.87 27.26
C LEU A 15 0.44 3.59 26.80
N THR A 16 0.86 2.75 27.75
CA THR A 16 1.50 1.46 27.44
C THR A 16 0.49 0.52 26.76
N THR A 17 -0.72 0.42 27.28
CA THR A 17 -1.80 -0.36 26.65
C THR A 17 -2.10 0.17 25.24
N GLU A 18 -2.25 1.48 25.07
CA GLU A 18 -2.51 2.09 23.77
C GLU A 18 -1.35 1.81 22.78
N HIS A 19 -0.10 1.87 23.21
CA HIS A 19 1.04 1.50 22.37
C HIS A 19 0.93 0.07 21.86
N PHE A 20 0.58 -0.89 22.72
CA PHE A 20 0.40 -2.27 22.31
C PHE A 20 -0.80 -2.45 21.38
N VAL A 21 -1.92 -1.76 21.62
CA VAL A 21 -3.09 -1.77 20.73
C VAL A 21 -2.70 -1.29 19.33
N GLN A 22 -1.96 -0.17 19.23
CA GLN A 22 -1.48 0.35 17.95
C GLN A 22 -0.50 -0.62 17.26
N GLN A 23 0.40 -1.26 18.03
CA GLN A 23 1.34 -2.26 17.49
C GLN A 23 0.62 -3.52 16.99
N THR A 24 -0.45 -3.95 17.66
CA THR A 24 -1.32 -5.03 17.19
C THR A 24 -2.05 -4.62 15.91
N ALA A 25 -2.59 -3.40 15.84
CA ALA A 25 -3.24 -2.89 14.63
C ALA A 25 -2.30 -2.87 13.41
N ILE A 26 -1.03 -2.51 13.60
CA ILE A 26 0.03 -2.59 12.57
C ILE A 26 0.21 -4.04 12.11
N SER A 27 0.38 -4.98 13.05
CA SER A 27 0.59 -6.40 12.74
C SER A 27 -0.59 -7.01 11.98
N THR A 28 -1.82 -6.68 12.40
CA THR A 28 -3.05 -7.12 11.74
C THR A 28 -3.16 -6.54 10.33
N SER A 29 -2.82 -5.26 10.15
CA SER A 29 -2.80 -4.60 8.84
C SER A 29 -1.83 -5.29 7.87
N ILE A 30 -0.61 -5.60 8.34
CA ILE A 30 0.39 -6.32 7.54
C ILE A 30 -0.13 -7.72 7.14
N SER A 31 -0.72 -8.45 8.10
CA SER A 31 -1.30 -9.76 7.83
C SER A 31 -2.45 -9.71 6.83
N GLU A 32 -3.34 -8.71 6.94
CA GLU A 32 -4.44 -8.51 5.98
C GLU A 32 -3.90 -8.21 4.58
N MET A 33 -2.90 -7.33 4.44
CA MET A 33 -2.27 -7.04 3.15
C MET A 33 -1.66 -8.30 2.53
N ALA A 34 -0.92 -9.09 3.30
CA ALA A 34 -0.29 -10.33 2.84
C ALA A 34 -1.33 -11.37 2.40
N SER A 35 -2.41 -11.53 3.17
CA SER A 35 -3.51 -12.46 2.86
C SER A 35 -4.20 -12.09 1.55
N ARG A 36 -4.59 -10.83 1.37
CA ARG A 36 -5.26 -10.36 0.14
C ARG A 36 -4.38 -10.49 -1.09
N THR A 37 -3.10 -10.15 -0.96
CA THR A 37 -2.09 -10.31 -2.01
C THR A 37 -1.98 -11.77 -2.42
N THR A 38 -1.88 -12.67 -1.45
CA THR A 38 -1.79 -14.13 -1.70
C THR A 38 -3.04 -14.66 -2.41
N ILE A 39 -4.23 -14.28 -1.94
CA ILE A 39 -5.51 -14.71 -2.55
C ILE A 39 -5.56 -14.30 -4.02
N TYR A 40 -5.19 -13.06 -4.34
CA TYR A 40 -5.16 -12.59 -5.72
C TYR A 40 -4.14 -13.33 -6.58
N ILE A 41 -2.90 -13.50 -6.11
CA ILE A 41 -1.83 -14.19 -6.85
C ILE A 41 -2.22 -15.66 -7.11
N MET A 42 -2.79 -16.33 -6.11
CA MET A 42 -3.25 -17.71 -6.26
C MET A 42 -4.40 -17.81 -7.27
N ALA A 43 -5.40 -16.94 -7.18
CA ALA A 43 -6.51 -16.91 -8.14
C ALA A 43 -6.04 -16.62 -9.57
N LEU A 44 -5.14 -15.63 -9.75
CA LEU A 44 -4.53 -15.32 -11.03
C LEU A 44 -3.74 -16.52 -11.58
N SER A 45 -2.92 -17.16 -10.75
CA SER A 45 -2.13 -18.32 -11.16
C SER A 45 -3.02 -19.49 -11.58
N SER A 46 -4.06 -19.82 -10.81
CA SER A 46 -5.04 -20.84 -11.15
C SER A 46 -5.80 -20.51 -12.44
N ALA A 47 -6.15 -19.24 -12.65
CA ALA A 47 -6.78 -18.78 -13.89
C ALA A 47 -5.86 -18.94 -15.10
N LEU A 48 -4.57 -18.62 -14.98
CA LEU A 48 -3.58 -18.80 -16.04
C LEU A 48 -3.38 -20.28 -16.37
N VAL A 49 -3.27 -21.14 -15.34
CA VAL A 49 -3.18 -22.60 -15.51
C VAL A 49 -4.42 -23.15 -16.23
N ALA A 50 -5.61 -22.75 -15.78
CA ALA A 50 -6.87 -23.17 -16.40
C ALA A 50 -6.99 -22.67 -17.85
N THR A 51 -6.56 -21.44 -18.13
CA THR A 51 -6.50 -20.89 -19.49
C THR A 51 -5.62 -21.78 -20.38
N GLY A 52 -4.46 -22.23 -19.87
CA GLY A 52 -3.57 -23.16 -20.55
C GLY A 52 -4.25 -24.46 -20.97
N PHE A 53 -5.08 -25.06 -20.11
CA PHE A 53 -5.83 -26.28 -20.45
C PHE A 53 -6.91 -26.04 -21.50
N VAL A 54 -7.60 -24.91 -21.45
CA VAL A 54 -8.71 -24.60 -22.38
C VAL A 54 -8.21 -24.24 -23.79
N THR A 55 -6.93 -23.86 -23.95
CA THR A 55 -6.36 -23.53 -25.28
C THR A 55 -6.50 -24.64 -26.33
N GLN A 56 -6.64 -25.90 -25.92
CA GLN A 56 -6.81 -27.04 -26.83
C GLN A 56 -8.20 -27.08 -27.49
N SER A 57 -9.18 -26.36 -26.95
CA SER A 57 -10.57 -26.34 -27.45
C SER A 57 -10.96 -24.93 -27.89
N SER A 58 -10.91 -24.68 -29.21
CA SER A 58 -11.24 -23.37 -29.79
C SER A 58 -12.66 -22.90 -29.49
N GLU A 59 -13.61 -23.83 -29.31
CA GLU A 59 -15.00 -23.55 -28.94
C GLU A 59 -15.14 -22.99 -27.52
N PHE A 60 -14.36 -23.50 -26.56
CA PHE A 60 -14.46 -23.12 -25.15
C PHE A 60 -13.49 -22.01 -24.75
N PHE A 61 -12.42 -21.79 -25.51
CA PHE A 61 -11.40 -20.79 -25.19
C PHE A 61 -11.96 -19.37 -25.08
N LEU A 62 -12.72 -18.93 -26.09
CA LEU A 62 -13.20 -17.55 -26.12
C LEU A 62 -14.21 -17.26 -24.99
N PRO A 63 -15.26 -18.07 -24.77
CA PRO A 63 -16.18 -17.87 -23.64
C PRO A 63 -15.46 -17.92 -22.28
N PHE A 64 -14.51 -18.85 -22.11
CA PHE A 64 -13.76 -19.00 -20.87
C PHE A 64 -12.95 -17.75 -20.54
N VAL A 65 -12.12 -17.29 -21.49
CA VAL A 65 -11.26 -16.11 -21.31
C VAL A 65 -12.11 -14.84 -21.11
N ALA A 66 -13.22 -14.72 -21.83
CA ALA A 66 -14.14 -13.59 -21.71
C ALA A 66 -14.80 -13.48 -20.32
N VAL A 67 -14.91 -14.57 -19.56
CA VAL A 67 -15.44 -14.58 -18.19
C VAL A 67 -14.32 -14.46 -17.16
N VAL A 68 -13.25 -15.23 -17.34
CA VAL A 68 -12.18 -15.36 -16.33
C VAL A 68 -11.30 -14.12 -16.27
N LEU A 69 -10.87 -13.54 -17.40
CA LEU A 69 -9.99 -12.36 -17.38
C LEU A 69 -10.66 -11.15 -16.71
N PRO A 70 -11.91 -10.77 -17.02
CA PRO A 70 -12.58 -9.67 -16.32
C PRO A 70 -12.77 -9.96 -14.83
N SER A 71 -13.10 -11.22 -14.47
CA SER A 71 -13.29 -11.62 -13.07
C SER A 71 -11.99 -11.48 -12.25
N VAL A 72 -10.87 -11.95 -12.80
CA VAL A 72 -9.54 -11.80 -12.16
C VAL A 72 -9.12 -10.34 -12.11
N PHE A 73 -9.38 -9.57 -13.16
CA PHE A 73 -9.08 -8.14 -13.17
C PHE A 73 -9.85 -7.38 -12.08
N LEU A 74 -11.14 -7.66 -11.92
CA LEU A 74 -11.98 -7.06 -10.88
C LEU A 74 -11.50 -7.45 -9.48
N LEU A 75 -11.15 -8.72 -9.27
CA LEU A 75 -10.56 -9.18 -8.01
C LEU A 75 -9.26 -8.41 -7.69
N GLY A 76 -8.40 -8.23 -8.69
CA GLY A 76 -7.17 -7.45 -8.55
C GLY A 76 -7.45 -5.98 -8.24
N ALA A 77 -8.44 -5.37 -8.89
CA ALA A 77 -8.83 -3.98 -8.65
C ALA A 77 -9.30 -3.79 -7.20
N PHE A 78 -10.16 -4.66 -6.67
CA PHE A 78 -10.60 -4.61 -5.28
C PHE A 78 -9.46 -4.84 -4.30
N THR A 79 -8.55 -5.76 -4.64
CA THR A 79 -7.34 -6.00 -3.84
C THR A 79 -6.51 -4.73 -3.73
N VAL A 80 -6.22 -4.09 -4.85
CA VAL A 80 -5.43 -2.84 -4.91
C VAL A 80 -6.07 -1.72 -4.10
N LEU A 81 -7.38 -1.49 -4.26
CA LEU A 81 -8.10 -0.46 -3.50
C LEU A 81 -7.98 -0.70 -1.99
N ARG A 82 -8.17 -1.94 -1.54
CA ARG A 82 -8.05 -2.28 -0.12
C ARG A 82 -6.62 -2.22 0.39
N LEU A 83 -5.61 -2.55 -0.43
CA LEU A 83 -4.20 -2.40 -0.04
C LEU A 83 -3.83 -0.94 0.23
N VAL A 84 -4.36 0.00 -0.56
CA VAL A 84 -4.17 1.44 -0.28
C VAL A 84 -4.83 1.85 1.04
N ASP A 85 -6.00 1.29 1.34
CA ASP A 85 -6.75 1.59 2.57
C ASP A 85 -6.06 1.00 3.82
N ILE A 86 -5.52 -0.21 3.72
CA ILE A 86 -4.77 -0.81 4.82
C ILE A 86 -3.45 -0.07 5.04
N ALA A 87 -2.76 0.34 3.97
CA ALA A 87 -1.57 1.18 4.10
C ALA A 87 -1.91 2.50 4.82
N ALA A 88 -3.11 3.02 4.59
CA ALA A 88 -3.61 4.20 5.26
C ALA A 88 -3.85 3.97 6.77
N GLU A 89 -4.57 2.91 7.13
CA GLU A 89 -4.81 2.49 8.51
C GLU A 89 -3.48 2.25 9.25
N ASN A 90 -2.53 1.58 8.59
CA ASN A 90 -1.20 1.30 9.15
C ASN A 90 -0.41 2.59 9.48
N MET A 91 -0.47 3.59 8.59
CA MET A 91 0.15 4.90 8.82
C MET A 91 -0.46 5.62 10.03
N GLN A 92 -1.78 5.53 10.24
CA GLN A 92 -2.42 6.14 11.41
C GLN A 92 -1.91 5.53 12.72
N ALA A 93 -1.72 4.20 12.75
CA ALA A 93 -1.19 3.52 13.92
C ALA A 93 0.26 3.91 14.24
N HIS A 94 1.10 4.05 13.22
CA HIS A 94 2.47 4.59 13.38
C HIS A 94 2.48 6.01 13.93
N ILE A 95 1.57 6.88 13.46
CA ILE A 95 1.41 8.23 14.01
C ILE A 95 1.01 8.16 15.47
N GLY A 96 0.07 7.27 15.86
CA GLY A 96 -0.35 7.06 17.24
C GLY A 96 0.82 6.73 18.17
N ILE A 97 1.63 5.74 17.79
CA ILE A 97 2.86 5.36 18.52
C ILE A 97 3.82 6.54 18.64
N ALA A 98 4.00 7.32 17.57
CA ALA A 98 4.86 8.50 17.59
C ALA A 98 4.39 9.58 18.59
N ARG A 99 3.07 9.73 18.82
CA ARG A 99 2.54 10.65 19.85
C ARG A 99 2.86 10.18 21.25
N ILE A 100 2.68 8.89 21.50
CA ILE A 100 2.98 8.27 22.80
C ILE A 100 4.49 8.42 23.08
N ARG A 101 5.34 8.13 22.10
CA ARG A 101 6.78 8.33 22.20
C ARG A 101 7.16 9.79 22.39
N ALA A 102 6.39 10.73 21.83
CA ALA A 102 6.60 12.16 22.10
C ALA A 102 6.36 12.54 23.56
N TYR A 103 5.35 11.95 24.21
CA TYR A 103 5.17 12.11 25.64
C TYR A 103 6.30 11.46 26.45
N TYR A 104 6.77 10.26 26.07
CA TYR A 104 7.88 9.62 26.80
C TYR A 104 9.17 10.44 26.80
N ARG A 105 9.43 11.25 25.76
CA ARG A 105 10.57 12.18 25.73
C ARG A 105 10.51 13.26 26.82
N THR A 106 9.33 13.58 27.35
CA THR A 106 9.17 14.62 28.37
C THR A 106 9.36 14.09 29.80
N LEU A 107 9.65 12.79 29.97
CA LEU A 107 9.79 12.14 31.28
C LEU A 107 11.18 12.35 31.94
N GLY A 108 12.10 13.06 31.27
CA GLY A 108 13.43 13.39 31.78
C GLY A 108 14.49 13.31 30.71
N ASP A 109 15.71 13.76 31.03
CA ASP A 109 16.83 13.87 30.07
C ASP A 109 17.24 12.52 29.49
N GLU A 110 17.26 11.47 30.32
CA GLU A 110 17.56 10.10 29.87
C GLU A 110 16.49 9.59 28.90
N ALA A 111 15.21 9.86 29.18
CA ALA A 111 14.11 9.47 28.30
C ALA A 111 14.13 10.27 26.98
N ALA A 112 14.50 11.54 27.02
CA ALA A 112 14.67 12.37 25.83
C ALA A 112 15.75 11.79 24.89
N PHE A 113 16.84 11.25 25.44
CA PHE A 113 17.88 10.57 24.67
C PHE A 113 17.37 9.26 24.05
N GLN A 114 16.78 8.38 24.87
CA GLN A 114 16.30 7.05 24.43
C GLN A 114 15.18 7.12 23.38
N PHE A 115 14.28 8.09 23.52
CA PHE A 115 13.15 8.28 22.61
C PHE A 115 13.38 9.41 21.60
N SER A 116 14.63 9.83 21.38
CA SER A 116 14.96 10.95 20.50
C SER A 116 14.41 10.78 19.08
N LYS A 117 14.02 11.90 18.47
CA LYS A 117 13.54 11.92 17.07
C LYS A 117 14.65 11.57 16.08
N GLU A 118 15.89 11.96 16.37
CA GLU A 118 17.03 11.78 15.47
C GLU A 118 17.33 10.31 15.15
N PHE A 119 17.24 9.44 16.16
CA PHE A 119 17.38 7.99 15.99
C PHE A 119 16.03 7.28 15.76
N GLY A 120 14.95 8.05 15.68
CA GLY A 120 13.60 7.57 15.43
C GLY A 120 13.38 7.09 14.00
N ARG A 121 12.30 6.35 13.79
CA ARG A 121 11.78 6.00 12.46
C ARG A 121 10.68 6.97 12.08
N TRP A 122 10.33 7.03 10.81
CA TRP A 122 9.11 7.72 10.39
C TRP A 122 7.90 7.22 11.21
N PRO A 123 6.99 8.11 11.68
CA PRO A 123 6.91 9.55 11.40
C PRO A 123 7.65 10.46 12.40
N GLU A 124 8.46 9.91 13.31
CA GLU A 124 9.21 10.70 14.31
C GLU A 124 10.45 11.38 13.72
N ASN A 125 11.08 10.70 12.76
CA ASN A 125 12.15 11.23 11.93
C ASN A 125 11.64 11.36 10.49
N ASP A 126 11.96 12.45 9.82
CA ASP A 126 11.64 12.66 8.40
C ASP A 126 12.42 11.70 7.47
N ALA A 127 13.37 10.95 8.03
CA ALA A 127 14.08 9.87 7.36
C ALA A 127 13.24 8.59 7.19
N GLU A 128 12.22 8.61 6.34
CA GLU A 128 11.67 7.36 5.81
C GLU A 128 12.63 6.82 4.73
N PRO A 129 13.17 5.58 4.85
CA PRO A 129 14.11 5.04 3.87
C PRO A 129 13.56 5.02 2.43
N SER A 130 12.26 4.84 2.28
CA SER A 130 11.53 4.90 1.00
C SER A 130 11.48 6.32 0.43
N LEU A 131 11.27 7.36 1.27
CA LEU A 131 11.24 8.77 0.84
C LEU A 131 12.62 9.34 0.52
N ARG A 132 13.70 8.79 1.09
CA ARG A 132 15.09 9.18 0.77
C ARG A 132 15.43 8.98 -0.71
N THR A 133 14.80 8.00 -1.37
CA THR A 133 14.99 7.73 -2.80
C THR A 133 14.06 8.55 -3.71
N GLY A 134 13.27 9.46 -3.11
CA GLY A 134 12.34 10.35 -3.79
C GLY A 134 10.88 9.88 -3.71
N PRO A 135 9.90 10.80 -3.70
CA PRO A 135 8.48 10.46 -3.51
C PRO A 135 7.97 9.46 -4.55
N LEU A 136 8.48 9.53 -5.78
CA LEU A 136 8.03 8.67 -6.88
C LEU A 136 8.46 7.21 -6.65
N LEU A 137 9.71 6.97 -6.23
CA LEU A 137 10.18 5.62 -5.92
C LEU A 137 9.49 5.05 -4.68
N ALA A 138 9.22 5.88 -3.66
CA ALA A 138 8.51 5.48 -2.46
C ALA A 138 7.11 4.91 -2.76
N TYR A 139 6.37 5.55 -3.67
CA TYR A 139 5.06 5.05 -4.08
C TYR A 139 5.15 3.81 -4.97
N LEU A 140 6.21 3.68 -5.78
CA LEU A 140 6.37 2.52 -6.67
C LEU A 140 6.72 1.22 -5.94
N THR A 141 7.32 1.29 -4.75
CA THR A 141 7.76 0.09 -4.00
C THR A 141 6.71 -0.48 -3.05
N THR A 142 5.50 0.08 -3.02
CA THR A 142 4.44 -0.43 -2.13
C THR A 142 3.82 -1.73 -2.65
N ALA A 143 3.34 -2.58 -1.75
CA ALA A 143 2.61 -3.81 -2.09
C ALA A 143 1.39 -3.53 -3.00
N ALA A 144 0.68 -2.42 -2.77
CA ALA A 144 -0.42 -1.99 -3.61
C ALA A 144 0.02 -1.75 -5.06
N THR A 145 1.17 -1.12 -5.27
CA THR A 145 1.71 -0.82 -6.60
C THR A 145 2.18 -2.05 -7.34
N MET A 146 2.81 -3.00 -6.64
CA MET A 146 3.19 -4.28 -7.22
C MET A 146 1.97 -5.04 -7.74
N ILE A 147 0.89 -5.09 -6.95
CA ILE A 147 -0.34 -5.78 -7.34
C ILE A 147 -1.09 -5.00 -8.44
N ALA A 148 -1.08 -3.67 -8.40
CA ALA A 148 -1.64 -2.83 -9.46
C ALA A 148 -0.93 -3.07 -10.80
N PHE A 149 0.40 -3.23 -10.79
CA PHE A 149 1.18 -3.55 -11.97
C PHE A 149 0.80 -4.91 -12.57
N ILE A 150 0.73 -5.95 -11.72
CA ILE A 150 0.28 -7.28 -12.15
C ILE A 150 -1.13 -7.19 -12.74
N ASN A 151 -2.05 -6.47 -12.09
CA ASN A 151 -3.41 -6.32 -12.56
C ASN A 151 -3.52 -5.51 -13.88
N ALA A 152 -2.66 -4.53 -14.07
CA ALA A 152 -2.55 -3.76 -15.31
C ALA A 152 -2.07 -4.65 -16.48
N ILE A 153 -1.17 -5.61 -16.23
CA ILE A 153 -0.75 -6.60 -17.22
C ILE A 153 -1.93 -7.51 -17.60
N VAL A 154 -2.74 -7.95 -16.63
CA VAL A 154 -3.93 -8.77 -16.90
C VAL A 154 -4.92 -8.01 -17.80
N ALA A 155 -5.16 -6.72 -17.52
CA ALA A 155 -5.99 -5.88 -18.37
C ALA A 155 -5.40 -5.70 -19.77
N ALA A 156 -4.09 -5.45 -19.88
CA ALA A 156 -3.41 -5.31 -21.16
C ALA A 156 -3.50 -6.58 -22.02
N ALA A 157 -3.36 -7.77 -21.40
CA ALA A 157 -3.56 -9.04 -22.07
C ALA A 157 -4.99 -9.18 -22.60
N GLY A 158 -6.00 -8.87 -21.77
CA GLY A 158 -7.41 -8.90 -22.17
C GLY A 158 -7.72 -7.93 -23.32
N VAL A 159 -7.23 -6.69 -23.27
CA VAL A 159 -7.42 -5.69 -24.33
C VAL A 159 -6.70 -6.11 -25.62
N THR A 160 -5.48 -6.64 -25.54
CA THR A 160 -4.74 -7.14 -26.70
C THR A 160 -5.51 -8.26 -27.40
N LEU A 161 -6.00 -9.24 -26.63
CA LEU A 161 -6.78 -10.36 -27.16
C LEU A 161 -8.08 -9.88 -27.80
N LEU A 162 -8.80 -8.96 -27.14
CA LEU A 162 -10.04 -8.40 -27.67
C LEU A 162 -9.81 -7.61 -28.95
N ALA A 163 -8.79 -6.75 -28.98
CA ALA A 163 -8.42 -5.94 -30.15
C ALA A 163 -8.08 -6.83 -31.36
N PHE A 164 -7.23 -7.84 -31.15
CA PHE A 164 -6.90 -8.80 -32.20
C PHE A 164 -8.15 -9.55 -32.69
N ARG A 165 -9.05 -9.92 -31.79
CA ARG A 165 -10.29 -10.65 -32.12
C ARG A 165 -11.29 -9.82 -32.95
N VAL A 166 -11.30 -8.51 -32.81
CA VAL A 166 -12.16 -7.61 -33.61
C VAL A 166 -11.50 -7.19 -34.93
N GLY A 167 -10.33 -7.73 -35.27
CA GLY A 167 -9.66 -7.53 -36.55
C GLY A 167 -8.56 -6.47 -36.54
N ALA A 168 -8.10 -6.02 -35.37
CA ALA A 168 -6.91 -5.16 -35.31
C ALA A 168 -5.65 -5.94 -35.72
N GLU A 169 -4.75 -5.29 -36.44
CA GLU A 169 -3.42 -5.84 -36.71
C GLU A 169 -2.66 -6.09 -35.40
N LEU A 170 -1.75 -7.08 -35.41
CA LEU A 170 -0.99 -7.50 -34.23
C LEU A 170 -0.28 -6.33 -33.53
N LEU A 171 0.39 -5.46 -34.29
CA LEU A 171 1.09 -4.31 -33.74
C LEU A 171 0.13 -3.34 -33.05
N LEU A 172 -1.02 -3.05 -33.67
CA LEU A 172 -2.04 -2.18 -33.09
C LEU A 172 -2.63 -2.79 -31.81
N ALA A 173 -2.93 -4.09 -31.81
CA ALA A 173 -3.43 -4.80 -30.63
C ALA A 173 -2.44 -4.74 -29.46
N LEU A 174 -1.15 -4.96 -29.72
CA LEU A 174 -0.08 -4.85 -28.72
C LEU A 174 0.06 -3.41 -28.19
N CYS A 175 0.00 -2.41 -29.05
CA CYS A 175 0.03 -1.01 -28.66
C CYS A 175 -1.17 -0.64 -27.76
N LEU A 176 -2.38 -1.13 -28.08
CA LEU A 176 -3.57 -0.92 -27.26
C LEU A 176 -3.43 -1.58 -25.89
N GLY A 177 -2.89 -2.80 -25.83
CA GLY A 177 -2.57 -3.47 -24.57
C GLY A 177 -1.56 -2.69 -23.73
N ALA A 178 -0.42 -2.32 -24.31
CA ALA A 178 0.61 -1.54 -23.63
C ALA A 178 0.07 -0.18 -23.14
N GLY A 179 -0.70 0.52 -23.99
CA GLY A 179 -1.38 1.76 -23.63
C GLY A 179 -2.35 1.58 -22.46
N THR A 180 -3.08 0.46 -22.42
CA THR A 180 -3.97 0.12 -21.29
C THR A 180 -3.20 -0.08 -20.00
N ALA A 181 -2.09 -0.84 -20.01
CA ALA A 181 -1.27 -1.03 -18.82
C ALA A 181 -0.70 0.30 -18.29
N ILE A 182 -0.15 1.13 -19.18
CA ILE A 182 0.40 2.45 -18.83
C ILE A 182 -0.70 3.36 -18.29
N GLY A 183 -1.87 3.39 -18.93
CA GLY A 183 -3.01 4.18 -18.51
C GLY A 183 -3.50 3.78 -17.11
N LEU A 184 -3.67 2.49 -16.87
CA LEU A 184 -4.08 1.98 -15.55
C LEU A 184 -3.05 2.26 -14.46
N MET A 185 -1.76 2.08 -14.74
CA MET A 185 -0.71 2.42 -13.78
C MET A 185 -0.64 3.91 -13.49
N THR A 186 -0.87 4.75 -14.50
CA THR A 186 -0.95 6.20 -14.31
C THR A 186 -2.14 6.58 -13.44
N ILE A 187 -3.33 6.01 -13.71
CA ILE A 187 -4.53 6.21 -12.89
C ILE A 187 -4.29 5.75 -11.46
N PHE A 188 -3.69 4.57 -11.27
CA PHE A 188 -3.39 4.03 -9.95
C PHE A 188 -2.40 4.91 -9.18
N TYR A 189 -1.33 5.36 -9.82
CA TYR A 189 -0.37 6.27 -9.22
C TYR A 189 -1.02 7.59 -8.79
N LEU A 190 -1.90 8.16 -9.63
CA LEU A 190 -2.65 9.37 -9.29
C LEU A 190 -3.60 9.13 -8.11
N TYR A 191 -4.32 7.99 -8.10
CA TYR A 191 -5.19 7.57 -7.00
C TYR A 191 -4.42 7.45 -5.69
N GLN A 192 -3.29 6.73 -5.69
CA GLN A 192 -2.43 6.58 -4.52
C GLN A 192 -1.93 7.93 -4.03
N ARG A 193 -1.44 8.79 -4.93
CA ARG A 193 -0.96 10.13 -4.59
C ARG A 193 -2.05 11.02 -3.98
N LEU A 194 -3.26 11.01 -4.54
CA LEU A 194 -4.39 11.79 -4.01
C LEU A 194 -4.78 11.29 -2.62
N ARG A 195 -4.84 9.97 -2.43
CA ARG A 195 -5.22 9.35 -1.16
C ARG A 195 -4.16 9.62 -0.08
N THR A 196 -2.88 9.43 -0.38
CA THR A 196 -1.79 9.67 0.58
C THR A 196 -1.59 11.16 0.91
N LYS A 197 -1.86 12.09 0.00
CA LYS A 197 -1.84 13.54 0.32
C LYS A 197 -2.82 13.90 1.45
N GLY A 198 -3.99 13.28 1.48
CA GLY A 198 -4.95 13.45 2.58
C GLY A 198 -4.39 12.99 3.92
N MET A 199 -3.55 11.96 3.91
CA MET A 199 -2.99 11.33 5.09
C MET A 199 -1.77 12.05 5.68
N VAL A 200 -0.84 12.50 4.83
CA VAL A 200 0.35 13.26 5.26
C VAL A 200 -0.06 14.56 5.97
N ARG A 201 -1.21 15.16 5.58
CA ARG A 201 -1.76 16.34 6.25
C ARG A 201 -2.09 16.09 7.73
N ILE A 202 -2.49 14.87 8.09
CA ILE A 202 -2.83 14.47 9.47
C ILE A 202 -1.56 14.16 10.28
N ALA A 203 -0.48 13.71 9.62
CA ALA A 203 0.82 13.42 10.24
C ALA A 203 1.67 14.68 10.51
N LYS A 204 1.44 15.75 9.75
CA LYS A 204 2.21 17.01 9.78
C LYS A 204 2.43 17.64 11.18
N PRO A 205 1.52 17.52 12.18
CA PRO A 205 1.77 18.04 13.52
C PRO A 205 2.92 17.35 14.28
N TYR A 206 3.33 16.14 13.86
CA TYR A 206 4.32 15.33 14.58
C TYR A 206 5.73 15.41 13.98
N GLY A 207 5.84 15.89 12.73
CA GLY A 207 7.09 15.98 11.95
C GLY A 207 7.39 17.37 11.37
N SER A 208 6.97 18.48 12.00
CA SER A 208 7.33 19.80 11.45
C SER A 208 7.43 20.89 12.50
N GLU A 209 8.59 20.97 13.15
CA GLU A 209 9.28 22.25 13.18
C GLU A 209 10.48 22.13 12.24
N LYS A 210 10.26 22.60 11.00
CA LYS A 210 11.27 22.90 9.98
C LYS A 210 12.18 21.74 9.53
N SER A 211 11.93 21.23 8.33
CA SER A 211 12.99 21.20 7.32
C SER A 211 12.43 21.72 6.00
N VAL A 212 12.80 22.97 5.73
CA VAL A 212 12.90 23.50 4.37
C VAL A 212 14.15 22.87 3.81
N LEU A 213 14.01 22.12 2.72
CA LEU A 213 14.90 21.98 1.54
C LEU A 213 14.54 20.68 0.79
#